data_AF-A0A853D5V4-F1
#
_entry.id   AF-A0A853D5V4-F1
#
_cell.length_a   1.000
_cell.length_b   1.000
_cell.length_c   1.000
_cell.angle_alpha   90.00
_cell.angle_beta   90.00
_cell.angle_gamma   90.00
#
_symmetry.space_group_name_H-M   'P 1'
#
loop_
_entity.id
_entity.type
_entity.pdbx_description
1 polymer ?
#
loop_
_entity_poly.entity_id
_entity_poly.type
_entity_poly.pdbx_seq_one_letter_code
_entity_poly.pdbx_strand_id
1 'polypeptide(L)'
;MFTTTSFTANMHFCCEKLVSLSVTGEAKSCDEKLQNPENTSNKCTLGQKDCCSSDNFVNKGSDELQKVSFELDSLTFTFLKAFIYSYINLFEGLEENVVPFKNYKPPLIQKDLLVLHETFLI
;
A
#
# COMPACT_ATOMS: atom_id res chain seq x y z
N MET A 1 -14.21 -4.30 -3.84
CA MET A 1 -14.81 -4.31 -5.19
C MET A 1 -13.71 -3.88 -6.15
N PHE A 2 -13.24 -4.74 -7.05
CA PHE A 2 -12.15 -4.43 -7.97
C PHE A 2 -12.74 -4.31 -9.39
N THR A 3 -12.40 -3.24 -10.10
CA THR A 3 -12.89 -2.98 -11.47
C THR A 3 -11.78 -3.18 -12.48
N THR A 4 -12.11 -3.73 -13.66
CA THR A 4 -11.24 -3.71 -14.83
C THR A 4 -11.08 -2.26 -15.30
N THR A 5 -9.85 -1.83 -15.58
CA THR A 5 -9.58 -0.48 -16.09
C THR A 5 -8.77 -0.58 -17.38
N SER A 6 -9.06 0.32 -18.31
CA SER A 6 -8.31 0.44 -19.57
C SER A 6 -7.16 1.41 -19.38
N PHE A 7 -5.98 1.05 -19.87
CA PHE A 7 -4.83 1.96 -19.89
C PHE A 7 -3.97 1.74 -21.13
N THR A 8 -3.28 2.79 -21.54
CA THR A 8 -2.26 2.74 -22.58
C THR A 8 -0.91 3.03 -21.95
N ALA A 9 0.06 2.19 -22.29
CA ALA A 9 1.46 2.33 -21.96
C ALA A 9 2.25 2.68 -23.22
N ASN A 10 3.00 3.78 -23.19
CA ASN A 10 3.94 4.15 -24.24
C ASN A 10 5.35 3.75 -23.80
N MET A 11 6.09 3.09 -24.68
CA MET A 11 7.38 2.47 -24.42
C MET A 11 8.40 2.97 -25.45
N HIS A 12 9.58 3.40 -25.01
CA HIS A 12 10.70 3.67 -25.90
C HIS A 12 11.83 2.67 -25.65
N PHE A 13 12.38 2.15 -26.74
CA PHE A 13 13.48 1.20 -26.75
C PHE A 13 14.70 1.79 -27.46
N CYS A 14 15.89 1.45 -26.99
CA CYS A 14 17.15 1.64 -27.72
C CYS A 14 17.92 0.33 -27.65
N CYS A 15 18.26 -0.25 -28.80
CA CYS A 15 19.03 -1.51 -28.87
C CYS A 15 18.34 -2.68 -28.15
N GLU A 16 17.02 -2.81 -28.34
CA GLU A 16 16.17 -3.81 -27.66
C GLU A 16 16.08 -3.64 -26.13
N LYS A 17 16.59 -2.54 -25.57
CA LYS A 17 16.47 -2.20 -24.14
C LYS A 17 15.43 -1.11 -23.94
N LEU A 18 14.51 -1.34 -23.00
CA LEU A 18 13.51 -0.34 -22.60
C LEU A 18 14.20 0.82 -21.88
N VAL A 19 14.06 2.04 -22.40
CA VAL A 19 14.66 3.26 -21.84
C VAL A 19 13.63 4.19 -21.20
N SER A 20 12.37 4.12 -21.63
CA SER A 20 11.30 4.98 -21.13
C SER A 20 9.97 4.24 -21.19
N LEU A 21 9.17 4.34 -20.14
CA LEU A 21 7.82 3.79 -20.05
C LEU A 21 6.93 4.83 -19.38
N SER A 22 5.77 5.09 -19.97
CA SER A 22 4.74 5.95 -19.38
C SER A 22 3.39 5.26 -19.48
N VAL A 23 2.73 5.10 -18.34
CA VAL A 23 1.37 4.56 -18.23
C VAL A 23 0.48 5.77 -18.02
N THR A 24 -0.44 6.05 -18.95
CA THR A 24 -1.31 7.26 -18.99
C THR A 24 -0.62 8.60 -19.30
N GLY A 25 0.25 8.61 -20.31
CA GLY A 25 0.83 9.84 -20.86
C GLY A 25 1.84 9.55 -21.96
N GLU A 26 2.47 10.59 -22.51
CA GLU A 26 3.62 10.41 -23.40
C GLU A 26 4.84 9.96 -22.58
N ALA A 27 5.56 8.98 -23.09
CA ALA A 27 6.84 8.58 -22.51
C ALA A 27 7.90 9.61 -22.92
N LYS A 28 8.87 9.86 -22.04
CA LYS A 28 9.97 10.77 -22.36
C LYS A 28 10.69 10.25 -23.59
N SER A 29 10.89 11.12 -24.57
CA SER A 29 11.68 10.83 -25.76
C SER A 29 13.12 10.46 -25.37
N CYS A 30 13.78 9.66 -26.21
CA CYS A 30 15.21 9.41 -26.06
C CYS A 30 15.96 10.75 -26.11
N ASP A 31 16.48 11.22 -24.97
CA ASP A 31 17.20 12.49 -24.89
C ASP A 31 18.46 12.44 -25.77
N GLU A 32 18.57 13.38 -26.71
CA GLU A 32 19.73 13.56 -27.61
C GLU A 32 21.00 14.08 -26.87
N LYS A 33 21.00 14.06 -25.53
CA LYS A 33 22.03 14.66 -24.67
C LYS A 33 23.21 13.74 -24.32
N LEU A 34 23.48 12.71 -25.11
CA LEU A 34 24.79 12.04 -25.10
C LEU A 34 25.64 12.54 -26.26
N GLN A 35 26.03 13.82 -26.20
CA GLN A 35 27.14 14.32 -27.00
C GLN A 35 28.45 13.86 -26.37
N ASN A 36 29.02 12.76 -26.89
CA ASN A 36 30.47 12.64 -26.93
C ASN A 36 30.87 11.97 -28.26
N PRO A 37 31.56 12.68 -29.18
CA PRO A 37 31.82 12.20 -30.53
C PRO A 37 33.10 11.37 -30.56
N GLU A 38 33.15 10.25 -29.82
CA GLU A 38 34.25 9.32 -29.99
C GLU A 38 33.73 7.88 -29.95
N ASN A 39 34.00 7.18 -31.06
CA ASN A 39 33.95 5.73 -31.28
C ASN A 39 32.90 5.26 -32.31
N THR A 40 33.33 5.35 -33.57
CA THR A 40 32.93 4.50 -34.68
C THR A 40 33.31 3.04 -34.41
N SER A 41 32.38 2.25 -33.86
CA SER A 41 32.42 0.79 -33.99
C SER A 41 31.04 0.20 -33.75
N ASN A 42 30.59 -0.61 -34.71
CA ASN A 42 29.32 -1.30 -34.74
C ASN A 42 28.99 -2.03 -33.42
N LYS A 43 28.07 -1.45 -32.64
CA LYS A 43 27.16 -2.12 -31.69
C LYS A 43 26.27 -1.04 -31.11
N CYS A 44 24.97 -1.24 -31.19
CA CYS A 44 23.98 -0.29 -30.69
C CYS A 44 24.26 0.04 -29.21
N THR A 45 24.70 1.27 -28.94
CA THR A 45 25.02 1.79 -27.60
C THR A 45 23.96 2.80 -27.15
N LEU A 46 23.73 2.90 -25.84
CA LEU A 46 22.66 3.68 -25.19
C LEU A 46 22.77 5.22 -25.32
N GLY A 47 23.45 5.74 -26.33
CA GLY A 47 23.65 7.17 -26.58
C GLY A 47 23.82 7.55 -28.06
N GLN A 48 23.51 6.64 -28.99
CA GLN A 48 23.59 6.92 -30.43
C GLN A 48 22.27 7.50 -30.95
N LYS A 49 22.34 8.54 -31.81
CA LYS A 49 21.16 9.30 -32.28
C LYS A 49 20.09 8.47 -33.01
N ASP A 50 20.47 7.34 -33.63
CA ASP A 50 19.57 6.54 -34.48
C ASP A 50 19.04 5.24 -33.84
N CYS A 51 19.19 5.04 -32.52
CA CYS A 51 18.77 3.77 -31.88
C CYS A 51 17.32 3.73 -31.38
N CYS A 52 16.58 4.85 -31.40
CA CYS A 52 15.31 4.98 -30.67
C CYS A 52 14.11 4.40 -31.46
N SER A 53 13.46 3.37 -30.91
CA SER A 53 12.18 2.82 -31.37
C SER A 53 11.08 3.10 -30.35
N SER A 54 9.85 3.32 -30.81
CA SER A 54 8.71 3.62 -29.94
C SER A 54 7.60 2.61 -30.18
N ASP A 55 7.15 1.97 -29.12
CA ASP A 55 6.06 1.00 -29.13
C ASP A 55 4.96 1.44 -28.16
N ASN A 56 3.71 1.06 -28.44
CA ASN A 56 2.60 1.28 -27.54
C ASN A 56 1.91 -0.03 -27.19
N PHE A 57 1.50 -0.13 -25.93
CA PHE A 57 0.73 -1.25 -25.42
C PHE A 57 -0.59 -0.73 -24.87
N VAL A 58 -1.69 -1.22 -25.45
CA VAL A 58 -3.04 -0.84 -25.03
C VAL A 58 -3.67 -2.02 -24.31
N ASN A 59 -3.91 -1.86 -23.00
CA ASN A 59 -4.77 -2.76 -22.26
C ASN A 59 -6.21 -2.22 -22.32
N LYS A 60 -7.09 -2.95 -23.01
CA LYS A 60 -8.53 -2.68 -22.96
C LYS A 60 -9.11 -3.45 -21.77
N GLY A 61 -9.61 -2.71 -20.79
CA GLY A 61 -10.44 -3.26 -19.73
C GLY A 61 -11.69 -3.90 -20.32
N SER A 62 -12.09 -5.03 -19.75
CA SER A 62 -13.33 -5.72 -20.14
C SER A 62 -14.55 -4.90 -19.68
N ASP A 63 -15.51 -4.69 -20.59
CA ASP A 63 -16.85 -4.17 -20.26
C ASP A 63 -17.74 -5.24 -19.60
N GLU A 64 -17.38 -6.52 -19.76
CA GLU A 64 -18.01 -7.62 -19.06
C GLU A 64 -17.46 -7.67 -17.63
N LEU A 65 -18.25 -7.15 -16.70
CA LEU A 65 -18.09 -7.41 -15.27
C LEU A 65 -18.27 -8.92 -15.04
N GLN A 66 -17.18 -9.67 -14.92
CA GLN A 66 -17.24 -11.00 -14.37
C GLN A 66 -17.77 -10.88 -12.94
N LYS A 67 -19.05 -11.22 -12.74
CA LYS A 67 -19.60 -11.45 -11.41
C LYS A 67 -18.85 -12.64 -10.83
N VAL A 68 -17.82 -12.35 -10.05
CA VAL A 68 -17.24 -13.35 -9.15
C VAL A 68 -18.33 -13.64 -8.13
N SER A 69 -19.04 -14.74 -8.33
CA SER A 69 -19.93 -15.29 -7.31
C SER A 69 -19.04 -15.81 -6.20
N PHE A 70 -18.99 -15.04 -5.12
CA PHE A 70 -18.37 -15.49 -3.89
C PHE A 70 -19.33 -16.48 -3.22
N GLU A 71 -18.96 -17.75 -3.23
CA GLU A 71 -19.60 -18.76 -2.40
C GLU A 71 -18.91 -18.75 -1.04
N LEU A 72 -19.67 -18.36 -0.01
CA LEU A 72 -19.26 -18.58 1.37
C LEU A 72 -19.46 -20.05 1.69
N ASP A 73 -18.38 -20.77 1.92
CA ASP A 73 -18.47 -22.03 2.61
C ASP A 73 -18.98 -21.80 4.06
N SER A 74 -19.66 -22.82 4.57
CA SER A 74 -20.17 -22.92 5.94
C SER A 74 -19.14 -22.58 7.04
N LEU A 75 -17.87 -23.00 6.88
CA LEU A 75 -16.82 -22.72 7.85
C LEU A 75 -16.45 -21.25 7.84
N THR A 76 -16.31 -20.66 6.65
CA THR A 76 -16.04 -19.23 6.47
C THR A 76 -17.14 -18.36 7.10
N PHE A 77 -18.40 -18.73 6.91
CA PHE A 77 -19.53 -18.02 7.50
C PHE A 77 -19.57 -18.16 9.03
N THR A 78 -19.25 -19.35 9.55
CA THR A 78 -19.15 -19.60 11.00
C THR A 78 -18.03 -18.79 11.63
N PHE A 79 -16.86 -18.75 10.99
CA PHE A 79 -15.74 -17.91 11.41
C PHE A 79 -16.15 -16.43 11.44
N LEU A 80 -16.78 -15.93 10.37
CA LEU A 80 -17.20 -14.53 10.30
C LEU A 80 -18.16 -14.17 11.44
N LYS A 81 -19.11 -15.04 11.75
CA LYS A 81 -20.03 -14.86 12.89
C LYS A 81 -19.31 -14.81 14.22
N ALA A 82 -18.41 -15.76 14.49
CA ALA A 82 -17.65 -15.79 15.73
C ALA A 82 -16.73 -14.57 15.88
N PHE A 83 -16.10 -14.15 14.79
CA PHE A 83 -15.29 -12.95 14.72
C PHE A 83 -16.13 -11.70 15.02
N ILE A 84 -17.25 -11.50 14.33
CA ILE A 84 -18.12 -10.34 14.60
C ILE A 84 -18.63 -10.35 16.04
N TYR A 85 -19.11 -11.50 16.54
CA TYR A 85 -19.65 -11.62 17.89
C TYR A 85 -18.62 -11.32 18.98
N SER A 86 -17.37 -11.78 18.82
CA SER A 86 -16.31 -11.52 19.80
C SER A 86 -15.86 -10.06 19.81
N TYR A 87 -16.02 -9.33 18.70
CA TYR A 87 -15.55 -7.95 18.57
C TYR A 87 -16.68 -6.90 18.59
N ILE A 88 -17.95 -7.29 18.64
CA ILE A 88 -19.09 -6.36 18.55
C ILE A 88 -19.06 -5.28 19.64
N ASN A 89 -18.67 -5.66 20.86
CA ASN A 89 -18.59 -4.75 22.01
C ASN A 89 -17.20 -4.11 22.18
N LEU A 90 -16.24 -4.38 21.29
CA LEU A 90 -14.88 -3.86 21.44
C LEU A 90 -14.76 -2.39 21.01
N PHE A 91 -15.65 -1.95 20.13
CA PHE A 91 -15.64 -0.61 19.55
C PHE A 91 -16.82 0.25 20.05
N GLU A 92 -17.76 -0.33 20.77
CA GLU A 92 -18.86 0.40 21.38
C GLU A 92 -18.38 0.96 22.73
N GLY A 93 -18.16 2.27 22.78
CA GLY A 93 -17.87 2.97 24.03
C GLY A 93 -19.10 2.96 24.94
N LEU A 94 -18.89 3.13 26.24
CA LEU A 94 -19.99 3.35 27.18
C LEU A 94 -20.76 4.62 26.78
N GLU A 95 -22.10 4.59 26.88
CA GLU A 95 -22.97 5.76 26.61
C GLU A 95 -22.52 6.99 27.41
N GLU A 96 -22.02 6.77 28.62
CA GLU A 96 -21.41 7.79 29.46
C GLU A 96 -19.98 7.41 29.84
N ASN A 97 -19.07 8.39 29.79
CA ASN A 97 -17.72 8.25 30.31
C ASN A 97 -17.76 8.26 31.85
N VAL A 98 -17.98 7.09 32.45
CA VAL A 98 -17.88 6.91 33.90
C VAL A 98 -16.41 7.01 34.30
N VAL A 99 -16.04 8.08 34.99
CA VAL A 99 -14.72 8.19 35.64
C VAL A 99 -14.75 7.31 36.89
N PRO A 100 -14.02 6.17 36.93
CA PRO A 100 -13.98 5.33 38.11
C PRO A 100 -13.45 6.15 39.28
N PHE A 101 -14.02 5.95 40.47
CA PHE A 101 -13.52 6.60 41.69
C PHE A 101 -13.58 8.13 41.69
N LYS A 102 -14.41 8.77 40.84
CA LYS A 102 -14.57 10.24 40.78
C LYS A 102 -14.78 10.89 42.16
N ASN A 103 -15.50 10.21 43.05
CA ASN A 103 -15.82 10.68 44.39
C ASN A 103 -15.03 9.94 45.50
N TYR A 104 -14.08 9.07 45.13
CA TYR A 104 -13.26 8.38 46.11
C TYR A 104 -12.28 9.36 46.74
N LYS A 105 -12.36 9.50 48.06
CA LYS A 105 -11.31 10.14 48.84
C LYS A 105 -10.35 9.05 49.28
N PRO A 106 -9.07 9.07 48.85
CA PRO A 106 -8.09 8.14 49.34
C PRO A 106 -8.03 8.16 50.87
N PRO A 107 -7.87 7.00 51.53
CA PRO A 107 -7.67 6.92 52.97
C PRO A 107 -6.50 7.81 53.37
N LEU A 108 -6.63 8.47 54.51
CA LEU A 108 -5.52 9.18 55.10
C LEU A 108 -4.49 8.15 55.58
N ILE A 109 -3.40 8.02 54.83
CA ILE A 109 -2.28 7.17 55.18
C ILE A 109 -1.52 7.85 56.32
N GLN A 110 -1.61 7.29 57.54
CA GLN A 110 -0.94 7.84 58.73
C GLN A 110 0.57 7.55 58.78
N LYS A 111 1.03 6.54 58.04
CA LYS A 111 2.42 6.06 58.03
C LYS A 111 2.82 5.70 56.62
N ASP A 112 4.03 6.04 56.25
CA ASP A 112 4.58 5.67 54.94
C ASP A 112 4.58 4.13 54.77
N LEU A 113 3.80 3.65 53.79
CA LEU A 113 3.63 2.22 53.53
C LEU A 113 4.91 1.59 52.96
N LEU A 114 5.68 2.35 52.16
CA LEU A 114 6.93 1.88 51.57
C LEU A 114 7.98 1.68 52.67
N VAL A 115 8.03 2.60 53.64
CA VAL A 115 8.87 2.48 54.83
C VAL A 115 8.39 1.34 55.73
N LEU A 116 7.08 1.22 55.98
CA LEU A 116 6.52 0.18 56.83
C LEU A 116 6.78 -1.25 56.29
N HIS A 117 6.80 -1.40 54.97
CA HIS A 117 7.02 -2.69 54.30
C HIS A 117 8.42 -2.82 53.71
N GLU A 118 9.34 -1.91 54.04
CA GLU A 118 10.72 -1.90 53.54
C GLU A 118 10.82 -2.11 52.01
N THR A 119 9.89 -1.54 51.26
CA THR A 119 9.80 -1.66 49.80
C THR A 119 10.22 -0.35 49.17
N PHE A 120 11.37 -0.36 48.52
CA PHE A 120 11.93 0.81 47.85
C PHE A 120 11.99 0.56 46.35
N LEU A 121 11.55 1.53 45.55
CA LEU A 121 11.78 1.51 44.10
C LEU A 121 13.30 1.56 43.87
N ILE A 122 13.81 0.61 43.09
CA ILE A 122 15.23 0.53 42.67
C ILE A 122 15.44 1.45 41.46
#